data_AF-A0A838J5S6-F1
#
_entry.id   AF-A0A838J5S6-F1
#
_cell.length_a   1.000
_cell.length_b   1.000
_cell.length_c   1.000
_cell.angle_alpha   90.00
_cell.angle_beta   90.00
_cell.angle_gamma   90.00
#
_symmetry.space_group_name_H-M   'P 1'
#
loop_
_entity.id
_entity.type
_entity.pdbx_description
1 polymer ?
#
loop_
_entity_poly.entity_id
_entity_poly.type
_entity_poly.pdbx_seq_one_letter_code
_entity_poly.pdbx_strand_id
1 'polypeptide(L)'
;TPISGIVAMVHLGAECLWLHQPKPSLDLMVNCLKSMWSDREAFKSVTYQTSQIHLCADIAHFPLTLDHLPNLVTHSIKRAVHVPSLDDLDLDDTGLEPDTSYSDDDYDYLISGIVPDGWGDDDGDLGELPDPYNEPDDEFDEDDESDDDDDDEDQEGEGDTSDENEQTRWDVDGGKVHWRGQRVEGIGFSPAGAMSAAWYDKILEERKALHKKPWMREIHKAGGWEVGMQLTRVEFRPKRPVLNEWQAALGQAKGERWFDDPYVTVEHLGDMWGFFAGLADEHDLAPESTYRGWMRLTTPNRHDSRRSRWPTSPLWQVVQRVPFSEGMPKPLKRVREAKPDLSQLDAEILGMFITRAMLRGTYLQQPAELAREMEAFEDRMCEEEASKIAGFGEAVRERARMGGKKLPYHTPLELPKRPRGRPAKRLADFGESKGA
;
A
#
# COMPACT_ATOMS: atom_id res chain seq x y z
N THR A 1 2.49 -21.48 12.64
CA THR A 1 3.19 -21.74 11.36
C THR A 1 4.66 -21.43 11.57
N PRO A 2 5.65 -22.26 11.14
CA PRO A 2 7.06 -21.93 11.37
C PRO A 2 7.38 -20.59 10.71
N ILE A 3 8.08 -19.71 11.43
CA ILE A 3 8.54 -18.39 10.98
C ILE A 3 9.08 -18.54 9.56
N SER A 4 8.64 -17.66 8.66
CA SER A 4 8.69 -17.66 7.19
C SER A 4 10.06 -17.78 6.51
N GLY A 5 11.03 -18.48 7.11
CA GLY A 5 12.43 -18.52 6.66
C GLY A 5 13.19 -17.21 6.94
N ILE A 6 12.55 -16.22 7.58
CA ILE A 6 13.21 -15.00 8.04
C ILE A 6 14.02 -15.32 9.28
N VAL A 7 15.32 -15.08 9.21
CA VAL A 7 16.26 -15.35 10.31
C VAL A 7 16.70 -14.09 11.06
N ALA A 8 16.57 -12.91 10.43
CA ALA A 8 16.91 -11.61 10.99
C ALA A 8 16.28 -10.47 10.17
N MET A 9 16.14 -9.30 10.80
CA MET A 9 15.81 -8.03 10.15
C MET A 9 16.94 -7.02 10.39
N VAL A 10 17.30 -6.26 9.37
CA VAL A 10 18.28 -5.17 9.50
C VAL A 10 17.64 -3.87 9.06
N HIS A 11 17.77 -2.84 9.89
CA HIS A 11 17.36 -1.47 9.59
C HIS A 11 18.62 -0.61 9.37
N LEU A 12 18.74 -0.02 8.17
CA LEU A 12 19.78 0.97 7.89
C LEU A 12 19.22 2.36 8.20
N GLY A 13 19.58 2.89 9.38
CA GLY A 13 19.14 4.21 9.81
C GLY A 13 19.66 5.34 8.90
N ALA A 14 18.98 6.48 8.92
CA ALA A 14 19.33 7.64 8.09
C ALA A 14 20.78 8.13 8.30
N GLU A 15 21.30 8.04 9.54
CA GLU A 15 22.69 8.38 9.86
C GLU A 15 23.68 7.48 9.10
N CYS A 16 23.46 6.18 9.16
CA CYS A 16 24.28 5.18 8.47
C CYS A 16 24.28 5.41 6.96
N LEU A 17 23.08 5.63 6.38
CA LEU A 17 22.92 5.85 4.94
C LEU A 17 23.56 7.16 4.48
N TRP A 18 23.54 8.21 5.30
CA TRP A 18 24.18 9.46 4.96
C TRP A 18 25.71 9.37 5.05
N LEU A 19 26.23 8.83 6.16
CA LEU A 19 27.67 8.71 6.41
C LEU A 19 28.36 7.83 5.37
N HIS A 20 27.72 6.74 4.96
CA HIS A 20 28.36 5.72 4.12
C HIS A 20 27.80 5.63 2.71
N GLN A 21 26.72 6.34 2.37
CA GLN A 21 25.93 6.12 1.15
C GLN A 21 25.24 4.74 1.14
N PRO A 22 24.13 4.55 0.39
CA PRO A 22 23.35 3.32 0.47
C PRO A 22 24.10 2.03 0.12
N LYS A 23 24.90 2.01 -0.96
CA LYS A 23 25.66 0.81 -1.36
C LYS A 23 26.74 0.44 -0.34
N PRO A 24 27.63 1.35 0.11
CA PRO A 24 28.60 0.99 1.14
C PRO A 24 27.98 0.66 2.51
N SER A 25 26.84 1.25 2.88
CA SER A 25 26.08 0.80 4.08
C SER A 25 25.66 -0.66 3.97
N LEU A 26 25.19 -1.10 2.79
CA LEU A 26 24.88 -2.50 2.54
C LEU A 26 26.13 -3.37 2.61
N ASP A 27 27.25 -2.94 2.06
CA ASP A 27 28.52 -3.70 2.16
C ASP A 27 28.96 -3.87 3.61
N LEU A 28 28.87 -2.81 4.43
CA LEU A 28 29.17 -2.87 5.87
C LEU A 28 28.24 -3.86 6.58
N MET A 29 26.94 -3.80 6.30
CA MET A 29 25.96 -4.76 6.83
C MET A 29 26.33 -6.19 6.42
N VAL A 30 26.51 -6.46 5.14
CA VAL A 30 26.80 -7.80 4.62
C VAL A 30 28.10 -8.33 5.21
N ASN A 31 29.14 -7.49 5.36
CA ASN A 31 30.40 -7.89 5.98
C ASN A 31 30.25 -8.19 7.47
N CYS A 32 29.42 -7.43 8.19
CA CYS A 32 29.08 -7.71 9.58
C CYS A 32 28.34 -9.05 9.73
N LEU A 33 27.33 -9.28 8.89
CA LEU A 33 26.59 -10.55 8.90
C LEU A 33 27.51 -11.73 8.53
N LYS A 34 28.38 -11.57 7.52
CA LYS A 34 29.38 -12.59 7.16
C LYS A 34 30.33 -12.91 8.30
N SER A 35 30.78 -11.91 9.07
CA SER A 35 31.68 -12.16 10.20
C SER A 35 30.97 -12.93 11.33
N MET A 36 29.70 -12.59 11.61
CA MET A 36 28.85 -13.28 12.59
C MET A 36 28.57 -14.75 12.23
N TRP A 37 28.47 -15.09 10.94
CA TRP A 37 28.20 -16.46 10.46
C TRP A 37 29.38 -17.14 9.76
N SER A 38 30.59 -16.65 9.98
CA SER A 38 31.82 -17.10 9.30
C SER A 38 32.11 -18.61 9.44
N ASP A 39 31.64 -19.23 10.53
CA ASP A 39 31.84 -20.66 10.82
C ASP A 39 30.76 -21.58 10.22
N ARG A 40 29.78 -21.05 9.48
CA ARG A 40 28.66 -21.84 8.96
C ARG A 40 28.52 -21.67 7.45
N GLU A 41 28.58 -22.79 6.72
CA GLU A 41 28.18 -22.90 5.31
C GLU A 41 26.75 -22.35 5.04
N ALA A 42 25.95 -22.20 6.09
CA ALA A 42 24.61 -21.61 6.07
C ALA A 42 24.55 -20.17 5.50
N PHE A 43 25.63 -19.37 5.57
CA PHE A 43 25.58 -18.02 5.01
C PHE A 43 25.46 -18.03 3.48
N LYS A 44 25.94 -19.08 2.80
CA LYS A 44 25.83 -19.22 1.33
C LYS A 44 24.38 -19.34 0.85
N SER A 45 23.46 -19.72 1.72
CA SER A 45 22.03 -19.83 1.43
C SER A 45 21.21 -18.62 1.89
N VAL A 46 21.83 -17.61 2.50
CA VAL A 46 21.11 -16.41 2.94
C VAL A 46 20.71 -15.59 1.71
N THR A 47 19.41 -15.38 1.57
CA THR A 47 18.83 -14.46 0.60
C THR A 47 18.35 -13.21 1.31
N TYR A 48 18.40 -12.08 0.62
CA TYR A 48 17.85 -10.83 1.12
C TYR A 48 16.41 -10.64 0.67
N GLN A 49 15.71 -9.77 1.38
CA GLN A 49 14.35 -9.37 1.04
C GLN A 49 14.14 -7.94 1.53
N THR A 50 13.91 -6.98 0.62
CA THR A 50 13.49 -5.64 1.03
C THR A 50 12.01 -5.66 1.43
N SER A 51 11.73 -5.33 2.69
CA SER A 51 10.37 -5.23 3.24
C SER A 51 9.76 -3.84 3.03
N GLN A 52 10.56 -2.79 3.24
CA GLN A 52 10.13 -1.41 3.24
C GLN A 52 11.31 -0.49 2.90
N ILE A 53 11.01 0.64 2.27
CA ILE A 53 11.99 1.69 1.95
C ILE A 53 11.41 3.01 2.45
N HIS A 54 12.25 3.87 3.01
CA HIS A 54 11.86 5.23 3.42
C HIS A 54 12.63 6.21 2.54
N LEU A 55 11.93 6.84 1.60
CA LEU A 55 12.49 7.88 0.75
C LEU A 55 12.17 9.22 1.40
N CYS A 56 13.19 9.94 1.88
CA CYS A 56 13.03 11.18 2.63
C CYS A 56 13.73 12.34 1.90
N ALA A 57 13.02 13.45 1.74
CA ALA A 57 13.60 14.71 1.28
C ALA A 57 13.26 15.84 2.25
N ASP A 58 14.27 16.57 2.70
CA ASP A 58 14.11 17.74 3.56
C ASP A 58 14.09 19.00 2.68
N ILE A 59 12.95 19.70 2.66
CA ILE A 59 12.70 20.82 1.74
C ILE A 59 12.65 22.12 2.55
N ALA A 60 13.63 22.99 2.33
CA ALA A 60 13.65 24.33 2.90
C ALA A 60 12.54 25.20 2.29
N HIS A 61 11.99 26.13 3.07
CA HIS A 61 10.90 27.01 2.66
C HIS A 61 9.63 26.30 2.18
N PHE A 62 9.41 25.06 2.62
CA PHE A 62 8.14 24.37 2.43
C PHE A 62 7.30 24.61 3.70
N PRO A 63 6.27 25.48 3.65
CA PRO A 63 5.40 25.66 4.79
C PRO A 63 4.40 24.51 4.93
N LEU A 64 4.39 23.89 6.11
CA LEU A 64 3.40 22.87 6.46
C LEU A 64 2.09 23.57 6.88
N THR A 65 1.21 23.81 5.91
CA THR A 65 -0.09 24.47 6.12
C THR A 65 -1.23 23.62 5.59
N LEU A 66 -2.41 23.74 6.21
CA LEU A 66 -3.62 23.07 5.73
C LEU A 66 -4.10 23.60 4.37
N ASP A 67 -3.73 24.83 4.01
CA ASP A 67 -4.06 25.44 2.71
C ASP A 67 -3.52 24.64 1.51
N HIS A 68 -2.52 23.79 1.73
CA HIS A 68 -2.00 22.89 0.72
C HIS A 68 -2.89 21.67 0.46
N LEU A 69 -3.68 21.22 1.44
CA LEU A 69 -4.47 19.99 1.33
C LEU A 69 -5.55 20.04 0.24
N PRO A 70 -6.32 21.14 0.06
CA PRO A 70 -7.27 21.24 -1.05
C PRO A 70 -6.60 21.16 -2.43
N ASN A 71 -5.31 21.48 -2.50
CA ASN A 71 -4.50 21.51 -3.71
C ASN A 71 -3.71 20.21 -3.94
N LEU A 72 -3.79 19.28 -3.00
CA LEU A 72 -3.17 17.97 -3.12
C LEU A 72 -4.02 17.07 -4.01
N VAL A 73 -3.36 16.43 -4.98
CA VAL A 73 -3.94 15.42 -5.84
C VAL A 73 -3.19 14.11 -5.57
N THR A 74 -3.91 13.06 -5.20
CA THR A 74 -3.35 11.71 -5.08
C THR A 74 -4.13 10.75 -5.98
N HIS A 75 -3.47 9.69 -6.46
CA HIS A 75 -4.14 8.64 -7.25
C HIS A 75 -4.97 7.67 -6.39
N SER A 76 -4.80 7.67 -5.06
CA SER A 76 -5.57 6.82 -4.13
C SER A 76 -6.88 7.47 -3.68
N ILE A 77 -6.94 8.81 -3.57
CA ILE A 77 -8.09 9.49 -3.01
C ILE A 77 -9.03 9.90 -4.16
N LYS A 78 -10.13 9.16 -4.32
CA LYS A 78 -11.20 9.48 -5.30
C LYS A 78 -11.97 10.76 -4.91
N ARG A 79 -11.82 11.25 -3.68
CA ARG A 79 -12.48 12.43 -3.12
C ARG A 79 -11.45 13.52 -2.78
N ALA A 80 -11.88 14.77 -2.62
CA ALA A 80 -10.99 15.79 -2.07
C ALA A 80 -10.77 15.50 -0.59
N VAL A 81 -9.55 15.65 -0.08
CA VAL A 81 -9.32 15.75 1.36
C VAL A 81 -10.16 16.94 1.83
N HIS A 82 -11.27 16.67 2.51
CA HIS A 82 -12.08 17.72 3.11
C HIS A 82 -11.34 18.21 4.34
N VAL A 83 -10.85 19.45 4.29
CA VAL A 83 -10.35 20.13 5.48
C VAL A 83 -11.55 20.89 6.04
N PRO A 84 -12.13 20.49 7.20
CA PRO A 84 -13.09 21.31 7.91
C PRO A 84 -12.52 22.72 8.09
N SER A 85 -13.35 23.75 7.90
CA SER A 85 -12.91 25.11 8.20
C SER A 85 -12.66 25.26 9.70
N LEU A 86 -11.80 26.21 10.10
CA LEU A 86 -11.60 26.52 11.52
C LEU A 86 -12.93 26.89 12.22
N ASP A 87 -13.91 27.39 11.47
CA ASP A 87 -15.24 27.73 11.97
C ASP A 87 -16.14 26.50 12.18
N ASP A 88 -15.83 25.37 11.53
CA ASP A 88 -16.48 24.08 11.79
C ASP A 88 -15.94 23.41 13.08
N LEU A 89 -15.00 24.07 13.75
CA LEU A 89 -14.46 23.64 15.03
C LEU A 89 -15.21 24.31 16.16
N ASP A 90 -16.17 23.57 16.72
CA ASP A 90 -16.66 23.82 18.07
C ASP A 90 -15.49 23.59 19.05
N LEU A 91 -14.67 24.64 19.22
CA LEU A 91 -13.55 24.70 20.16
C LEU A 91 -14.04 24.71 21.62
N ASP A 92 -15.30 25.05 21.83
CA ASP A 92 -15.96 25.09 23.14
C ASP A 92 -16.09 23.70 23.79
N ASP A 93 -15.98 22.62 23.02
CA ASP A 93 -16.17 21.24 23.51
C ASP A 93 -14.85 20.55 23.92
N THR A 94 -13.70 21.21 23.77
CA THR A 94 -12.39 20.58 24.06
C THR A 94 -11.96 20.68 25.52
N GLY A 95 -12.65 21.46 26.36
CA GLY A 95 -12.32 21.64 27.78
C GLY A 95 -10.92 22.21 28.07
N LEU A 96 -10.12 22.47 27.02
CA LEU A 96 -8.80 23.06 27.09
C LEU A 96 -8.98 24.57 27.11
N GLU A 97 -9.05 25.16 28.31
CA GLU A 97 -8.89 26.61 28.41
C GLU A 97 -7.56 27.00 27.75
N PRO A 98 -7.56 27.99 26.84
CA PRO A 98 -6.33 28.44 26.21
C PRO A 98 -5.38 28.94 27.30
N ASP A 99 -4.30 28.19 27.53
CA ASP A 99 -3.24 28.60 28.43
C ASP A 99 -2.54 29.83 27.83
N THR A 100 -3.01 31.00 28.25
CA THR A 100 -2.52 32.32 27.81
C THR A 100 -1.24 32.72 28.54
N SER A 101 -0.61 31.83 29.30
CA SER A 101 0.57 32.15 30.11
C SER A 101 1.91 32.09 29.36
N TYR A 102 1.95 31.65 28.10
CA TYR A 102 3.18 31.70 27.31
C TYR A 102 3.38 33.08 26.67
N SER A 103 4.21 33.92 27.30
CA SER A 103 4.67 35.17 26.71
C SER A 103 5.72 34.91 25.62
N ASP A 104 5.59 35.56 24.47
CA ASP A 104 6.54 35.48 23.34
C ASP A 104 7.99 35.89 23.71
N ASP A 105 8.21 36.48 24.89
CA ASP A 105 9.52 36.93 25.38
C ASP A 105 10.44 35.78 25.85
N ASP A 106 9.93 34.54 26.02
CA ASP A 106 10.76 33.39 26.41
C ASP A 106 11.52 32.74 25.23
N TYR A 107 11.29 33.17 23.99
CA TYR A 107 11.99 32.63 22.82
C TYR A 107 13.41 33.18 22.63
N ASP A 108 13.74 34.35 23.19
CA ASP A 108 15.06 34.98 23.04
C ASP A 108 16.09 34.54 24.10
N TYR A 109 15.65 33.98 25.23
CA TYR A 109 16.57 33.49 26.28
C TYR A 109 17.23 32.14 25.95
N LEU A 110 16.69 31.35 25.02
CA LEU A 110 17.26 30.06 24.60
C LEU A 110 18.32 30.18 23.50
N ILE A 111 18.48 31.35 22.89
CA ILE A 111 19.48 31.59 21.83
C ILE A 111 20.73 32.31 22.35
N SER A 112 20.71 32.88 23.58
CA SER A 112 21.81 33.67 24.11
C SER A 112 22.12 33.39 25.59
N GLY A 113 22.44 32.15 25.96
CA GLY A 113 22.80 31.81 27.34
C GLY A 113 23.82 30.70 27.45
N ILE A 114 25.04 31.06 27.83
CA ILE A 114 26.11 30.18 28.32
C ILE A 114 25.51 29.18 29.33
N VAL A 115 25.61 27.88 29.03
CA VAL A 115 25.22 26.81 29.95
C VAL A 115 26.19 26.82 31.13
N PRO A 116 25.74 27.06 32.38
CA PRO A 116 26.54 26.76 33.55
C PRO A 116 26.58 25.25 33.73
N ASP A 117 27.80 24.71 33.82
CA ASP A 117 28.07 23.33 34.26
C ASP A 117 27.36 23.07 35.59
N GLY A 118 26.34 22.20 35.59
CA GLY A 118 25.75 21.72 36.84
C GLY A 118 24.24 21.52 36.80
N TRP A 119 23.77 20.60 35.96
CA TRP A 119 22.52 19.90 36.19
C TRP A 119 22.81 18.42 35.99
N GLY A 120 22.91 17.71 37.12
CA GLY A 120 23.32 16.32 37.19
C GLY A 120 22.17 15.37 36.83
N ASP A 121 22.55 14.26 36.21
CA ASP A 121 22.24 12.87 36.55
C ASP A 121 20.93 12.61 37.32
N ASP A 122 19.81 13.13 36.82
CA ASP A 122 18.49 12.60 37.16
C ASP A 122 17.90 12.01 35.88
N ASP A 123 18.13 10.71 35.74
CA ASP A 123 17.74 9.84 34.62
C ASP A 123 16.23 9.59 34.64
N GLY A 124 15.45 10.68 34.64
CA GLY A 124 14.01 10.65 34.46
C GLY A 124 13.68 10.17 33.05
N ASP A 125 13.22 8.92 32.97
CA ASP A 125 12.64 8.24 31.83
C ASP A 125 11.44 9.04 31.27
N LEU A 126 11.75 10.10 30.51
CA LEU A 126 10.79 10.89 29.76
C LEU A 126 10.61 10.19 28.41
N GLY A 127 9.54 9.41 28.35
CA GLY A 127 9.15 8.56 27.24
C GLY A 127 9.41 9.19 25.87
N GLU A 128 10.00 8.39 24.99
CA GLU A 128 10.05 8.68 23.56
C GLU A 128 8.62 9.01 23.09
N LEU A 129 8.46 9.97 22.18
CA LEU A 129 7.20 10.07 21.43
C LEU A 129 6.87 8.66 20.95
N PRO A 130 5.62 8.18 21.10
CA PRO A 130 5.26 6.90 20.51
C PRO A 130 5.71 6.97 19.06
N ASP A 131 6.62 6.07 18.65
CA ASP A 131 6.79 5.78 17.24
C ASP A 131 5.36 5.49 16.79
N PRO A 132 4.72 6.34 15.96
CA PRO A 132 3.29 6.25 15.72
C PRO A 132 2.88 4.94 15.01
N TYR A 133 3.82 4.00 14.84
CA TYR A 133 3.68 2.72 14.14
C TYR A 133 4.43 1.54 14.80
N ASN A 134 4.85 1.63 16.06
CA ASN A 134 5.21 0.43 16.82
C ASN A 134 3.91 -0.18 17.39
N GLU A 135 2.97 -0.54 16.51
CA GLU A 135 1.83 -1.37 16.88
C GLU A 135 2.38 -2.78 17.19
N PRO A 136 1.94 -3.44 18.28
CA PRO A 136 2.23 -4.85 18.46
C PRO A 136 1.76 -5.59 17.21
N ASP A 137 2.55 -6.55 16.71
CA ASP A 137 2.15 -7.39 15.58
C ASP A 137 0.74 -7.95 15.85
N ASP A 138 -0.27 -7.44 15.13
CA ASP A 138 -1.63 -7.95 15.21
C ASP A 138 -1.59 -9.43 14.81
N GLU A 139 -1.67 -10.30 15.82
CA GLU A 139 -1.92 -11.72 15.63
C GLU A 139 -3.24 -11.83 14.85
N PHE A 140 -3.11 -12.29 13.61
CA PHE A 140 -4.22 -12.60 12.73
C PHE A 140 -4.96 -13.79 13.37
N ASP A 141 -5.98 -13.50 14.18
CA ASP A 141 -6.91 -14.51 14.70
C ASP A 141 -7.75 -15.04 13.55
N GLU A 142 -7.26 -16.11 12.92
CA GLU A 142 -8.05 -16.98 12.06
C GLU A 142 -8.74 -18.03 12.96
N ASP A 143 -10.08 -17.98 12.91
CA ASP A 143 -11.06 -19.03 13.22
C ASP A 143 -11.48 -19.25 14.69
N ASP A 144 -12.74 -18.95 15.00
CA ASP A 144 -13.62 -19.98 15.59
C ASP A 144 -15.10 -19.73 15.24
N GLU A 145 -15.62 -20.53 14.32
CA GLU A 145 -17.06 -20.76 14.17
C GLU A 145 -17.47 -21.81 15.20
N SER A 146 -18.15 -21.38 16.27
CA SER A 146 -18.96 -22.29 17.09
C SER A 146 -20.31 -21.66 17.42
N ASP A 147 -21.35 -22.21 16.80
CA ASP A 147 -22.72 -22.20 17.31
C ASP A 147 -22.75 -22.86 18.70
N ASP A 148 -23.42 -22.23 19.67
CA ASP A 148 -24.49 -22.84 20.51
C ASP A 148 -24.74 -22.03 21.81
N ASP A 149 -26.02 -21.73 22.01
CA ASP A 149 -26.80 -21.67 23.27
C ASP A 149 -26.54 -20.61 24.37
N ASP A 150 -27.62 -19.84 24.60
CA ASP A 150 -28.21 -19.41 25.88
C ASP A 150 -27.35 -19.47 27.16
N ASP A 151 -27.13 -18.31 27.79
CA ASP A 151 -27.56 -18.10 29.19
C ASP A 151 -27.42 -16.62 29.61
N ASP A 152 -28.53 -16.08 30.11
CA ASP A 152 -28.63 -14.85 30.90
C ASP A 152 -27.78 -14.98 32.17
N GLU A 153 -26.86 -14.05 32.44
CA GLU A 153 -26.54 -13.66 33.82
C GLU A 153 -25.83 -12.30 33.90
N ASP A 154 -26.38 -11.45 34.77
CA ASP A 154 -25.99 -10.08 35.06
C ASP A 154 -24.54 -9.97 35.58
N GLN A 155 -23.70 -9.18 34.89
CA GLN A 155 -22.47 -8.63 35.47
C GLN A 155 -22.35 -7.13 35.20
N GLU A 156 -22.85 -6.36 36.17
CA GLU A 156 -22.49 -4.95 36.37
C GLU A 156 -21.04 -4.87 36.88
N GLY A 157 -20.10 -4.70 35.95
CA GLY A 157 -18.71 -4.38 36.23
C GLY A 157 -18.37 -3.00 35.67
N GLU A 158 -18.41 -1.97 36.51
CA GLU A 158 -17.87 -0.64 36.23
C GLU A 158 -16.34 -0.73 36.05
N GLY A 159 -15.91 -0.92 34.80
CA GLY A 159 -14.53 -0.76 34.37
C GLY A 159 -14.31 0.65 33.85
N ASP A 160 -13.68 1.49 34.66
CA ASP A 160 -13.14 2.80 34.32
C ASP A 160 -12.03 2.64 33.27
N THR A 161 -12.41 2.59 31.99
CA THR A 161 -11.49 2.68 30.86
C THR A 161 -11.21 4.15 30.62
N SER A 162 -10.15 4.66 31.25
CA SER A 162 -9.62 5.99 30.97
C SER A 162 -9.35 6.16 29.48
N ASP A 163 -9.88 7.26 28.93
CA ASP A 163 -9.85 7.72 27.55
C ASP A 163 -8.44 7.76 26.92
N GLU A 164 -7.92 6.63 26.44
CA GLU A 164 -6.78 6.60 25.51
C GLU A 164 -7.22 6.59 24.03
N ASN A 165 -8.52 6.68 23.77
CA ASN A 165 -9.08 6.75 22.43
C ASN A 165 -9.44 8.19 22.04
N GLU A 166 -8.51 9.13 22.23
CA GLU A 166 -8.45 10.33 21.37
C GLU A 166 -8.11 9.86 19.94
N GLN A 167 -9.08 9.21 19.32
CA GLN A 167 -9.11 8.94 17.90
C GLN A 167 -8.99 10.31 17.25
N THR A 168 -7.76 10.67 16.86
CA THR A 168 -7.40 11.99 16.36
C THR A 168 -8.48 12.43 15.39
N ARG A 169 -9.22 13.47 15.78
CA ARG A 169 -10.49 14.02 15.24
C ARG A 169 -10.49 14.35 13.73
N TRP A 170 -9.47 13.91 13.00
CA TRP A 170 -9.03 14.36 11.68
C TRP A 170 -8.58 13.22 10.76
N ASP A 171 -9.19 12.05 10.88
CA ASP A 171 -9.07 10.98 9.88
C ASP A 171 -9.91 11.31 8.65
N VAL A 172 -9.36 12.15 7.77
CA VAL A 172 -10.03 12.60 6.55
C VAL A 172 -9.61 11.71 5.39
N ASP A 173 -10.52 10.85 4.90
CA ASP A 173 -10.37 10.12 3.62
C ASP A 173 -8.98 9.47 3.41
N GLY A 174 -8.40 8.92 4.49
CA GLY A 174 -7.10 8.26 4.48
C GLY A 174 -5.88 9.15 4.69
N GLY A 175 -6.05 10.41 5.11
CA GLY A 175 -4.98 11.26 5.65
C GLY A 175 -5.17 11.51 7.16
N LYS A 176 -4.06 11.68 7.89
CA LYS A 176 -4.04 11.97 9.34
C LYS A 176 -3.27 13.26 9.59
N VAL A 177 -3.86 14.23 10.28
CA VAL A 177 -3.17 15.50 10.61
C VAL A 177 -2.74 15.46 12.08
N HIS A 178 -1.47 15.78 12.32
CA HIS A 178 -0.87 15.86 13.65
C HIS A 178 -0.70 17.32 14.06
N TRP A 179 -1.18 17.65 15.24
CA TRP A 179 -1.23 19.01 15.79
C TRP A 179 -0.39 19.14 17.05
N ARG A 180 0.10 20.35 17.31
CA ARG A 180 0.59 20.80 18.63
C ARG A 180 0.07 22.20 18.87
N GLY A 181 -0.85 22.32 19.81
CA GLY A 181 -1.65 23.54 19.96
C GLY A 181 -2.33 23.89 18.64
N GLN A 182 -2.16 25.13 18.18
CA GLN A 182 -2.74 25.63 16.92
C GLN A 182 -1.86 25.39 15.68
N ARG A 183 -0.74 24.67 15.82
CA ARG A 183 0.21 24.44 14.72
C ARG A 183 0.11 23.01 14.20
N VAL A 184 0.05 22.87 12.88
CA VAL A 184 0.24 21.57 12.21
C VAL A 184 1.70 21.17 12.29
N GLU A 185 1.98 20.00 12.84
CA GLU A 185 3.32 19.43 12.92
C GLU A 185 3.57 18.36 11.87
N GLY A 186 2.51 17.67 11.44
CA GLY A 186 2.61 16.55 10.53
C GLY A 186 1.31 16.27 9.78
N ILE A 187 1.44 15.66 8.61
CA ILE A 187 0.35 15.19 7.78
C ILE A 187 0.76 13.82 7.24
N GLY A 188 0.10 12.76 7.67
CA GLY A 188 0.24 11.41 7.15
C GLY A 188 -0.76 11.13 6.02
N PHE A 189 -0.37 10.30 5.06
CA PHE A 189 -1.19 9.85 3.95
C PHE A 189 -1.13 8.33 3.83
N SER A 190 -2.28 7.69 3.94
CA SER A 190 -2.47 6.24 3.85
C SER A 190 -1.52 5.45 4.77
N PRO A 191 -1.41 5.76 6.08
CA PRO A 191 -0.39 5.19 6.97
C PRO A 191 -0.37 3.65 7.02
N ALA A 192 -1.56 3.03 7.03
CA ALA A 192 -1.71 1.57 6.98
C ALA A 192 -1.50 0.96 5.58
N GLY A 193 -1.51 1.79 4.53
CA GLY A 193 -1.45 1.34 3.14
C GLY A 193 -0.11 0.72 2.75
N ALA A 194 -0.13 -0.04 1.64
CA ALA A 194 1.07 -0.54 0.98
C ALA A 194 1.99 0.57 0.43
N MET A 195 1.44 1.77 0.29
CA MET A 195 2.14 3.00 0.01
C MET A 195 1.64 4.02 1.02
N SER A 196 2.56 4.69 1.71
CA SER A 196 2.23 5.82 2.55
C SER A 196 3.15 7.01 2.29
N ALA A 197 2.71 8.19 2.70
CA ALA A 197 3.56 9.36 2.78
C ALA A 197 3.38 10.09 4.11
N ALA A 198 4.36 10.89 4.47
CA ALA A 198 4.25 11.83 5.59
C ALA A 198 4.94 13.15 5.24
N TRP A 199 4.30 14.26 5.59
CA TRP A 199 4.89 15.60 5.57
C TRP A 199 4.97 16.09 7.01
N TYR A 200 6.14 16.48 7.50
CA TYR A 200 6.24 16.96 8.88
C TYR A 200 7.33 18.01 9.06
N ASP A 201 7.16 18.83 10.10
CA ASP A 201 8.15 19.81 10.50
C ASP A 201 9.40 19.11 11.03
N LYS A 202 10.46 19.17 10.24
CA LYS A 202 11.68 18.41 10.50
C LYS A 202 12.49 19.02 11.65
N ILE A 203 12.48 20.34 11.77
CA ILE A 203 13.18 21.04 12.87
C ILE A 203 12.51 20.70 14.20
N LEU A 204 11.18 20.64 14.22
CA LEU A 204 10.43 20.29 15.41
C LEU A 204 10.65 18.82 15.82
N GLU A 205 10.65 17.88 14.87
CA GLU A 205 11.00 16.47 15.15
C GLU A 205 12.40 16.35 15.77
N GLU A 206 13.39 17.06 15.24
CA GLU A 206 14.76 17.02 15.77
C GLU A 206 14.88 17.61 17.17
N ARG A 207 14.10 18.65 17.49
CA ARG A 207 14.05 19.21 18.85
C ARG A 207 13.42 18.24 19.84
N LYS A 208 12.35 17.54 19.44
CA LYS A 208 11.65 16.59 20.30
C LYS A 208 12.47 15.33 20.56
N ALA A 209 13.32 14.91 19.63
CA ALA A 209 14.14 13.70 19.74
C ALA A 209 15.25 13.78 20.82
N LEU A 210 15.08 14.58 21.88
CA LEU A 210 15.97 14.70 23.05
C LEU A 210 17.46 14.79 22.67
N HIS A 211 17.81 15.71 21.77
CA HIS A 211 19.19 15.96 21.34
C HIS A 211 19.91 14.80 20.61
N LYS A 212 19.20 13.76 20.16
CA LYS A 212 19.84 12.55 19.60
C LYS A 212 20.37 12.67 18.15
N LYS A 213 20.17 13.79 17.44
CA LYS A 213 20.54 13.93 16.00
C LYS A 213 21.22 15.25 15.61
N PRO A 214 22.23 15.76 16.35
CA PRO A 214 22.88 17.04 16.03
C PRO A 214 23.55 17.04 14.64
N TRP A 215 23.98 15.86 14.17
CA TRP A 215 24.59 15.65 12.86
C TRP A 215 23.68 16.07 11.70
N MET A 216 22.35 15.98 11.85
CA MET A 216 21.39 16.39 10.81
C MET A 216 21.50 17.87 10.43
N ARG A 217 21.82 18.75 11.41
CA ARG A 217 21.97 20.18 11.15
C ARG A 217 23.12 20.47 10.19
N GLU A 218 24.19 19.69 10.23
CA GLU A 218 25.32 19.82 9.30
C GLU A 218 24.90 19.42 7.88
N ILE A 219 24.09 18.37 7.76
CA ILE A 219 23.50 17.93 6.48
C ILE A 219 22.62 19.02 5.90
N HIS A 220 21.72 19.58 6.72
CA HIS A 220 20.81 20.62 6.28
C HIS A 220 21.56 21.85 5.81
N LYS A 221 22.56 22.30 6.59
CA LYS A 221 23.44 23.41 6.21
C LYS A 221 24.18 23.13 4.91
N ALA A 222 24.69 21.92 4.72
CA ALA A 222 25.33 21.51 3.47
C ALA A 222 24.35 21.52 2.28
N GLY A 223 23.07 21.24 2.53
CA GLY A 223 21.96 21.39 1.59
C GLY A 223 21.45 22.81 1.39
N GLY A 224 22.06 23.81 2.03
CA GLY A 224 21.70 25.22 1.91
C GLY A 224 20.60 25.70 2.87
N TRP A 225 20.21 24.90 3.86
CA TRP A 225 19.32 25.36 4.93
C TRP A 225 20.06 26.31 5.89
N GLU A 226 19.40 27.40 6.26
CA GLU A 226 19.90 28.36 7.24
C GLU A 226 19.00 28.39 8.49
N VAL A 227 19.59 28.78 9.61
CA VAL A 227 18.86 28.91 10.88
C VAL A 227 17.71 29.90 10.70
N GLY A 228 16.50 29.48 11.10
CA GLY A 228 15.27 30.25 10.95
C GLY A 228 14.46 29.90 9.71
N MET A 229 15.03 29.18 8.73
CA MET A 229 14.26 28.64 7.62
C MET A 229 13.38 27.48 8.09
N GLN A 230 12.13 27.46 7.62
CA GLN A 230 11.27 26.30 7.81
C GLN A 230 11.82 25.13 7.00
N LEU A 231 11.77 23.94 7.59
CA LEU A 231 12.19 22.69 6.96
C LEU A 231 11.09 21.66 7.13
N THR A 232 10.52 21.22 6.02
CA THR A 232 9.53 20.13 6.02
C THR A 232 10.15 18.92 5.36
N ARG A 233 10.05 17.77 6.04
CA ARG A 233 10.38 16.48 5.45
C ARG A 233 9.20 15.97 4.66
N VAL A 234 9.44 15.62 3.41
CA VAL A 234 8.53 14.82 2.58
C VAL A 234 9.06 13.39 2.57
N GLU A 235 8.27 12.45 3.05
CA GLU A 235 8.62 11.05 3.17
C GLU A 235 7.65 10.17 2.39
N PHE A 236 8.18 9.22 1.61
CA PHE A 236 7.41 8.16 0.95
C PHE A 236 7.86 6.79 1.46
N ARG A 237 6.89 5.92 1.76
CA ARG A 237 7.15 4.58 2.31
C ARG A 237 6.45 3.51 1.46
N PRO A 238 7.09 3.02 0.38
CA PRO A 238 6.63 1.81 -0.27
C PRO A 238 6.89 0.59 0.63
N LYS A 239 5.84 -0.16 0.93
CA LYS A 239 5.91 -1.47 1.59
C LYS A 239 5.95 -2.59 0.56
N ARG A 240 6.33 -3.80 0.98
CA ARG A 240 6.47 -4.99 0.11
C ARG A 240 5.36 -5.20 -0.94
N PRO A 241 4.05 -5.03 -0.64
CA PRO A 241 3.02 -5.25 -1.65
C PRO A 241 3.15 -4.32 -2.87
N VAL A 242 3.56 -3.05 -2.71
CA VAL A 242 3.77 -2.16 -3.87
C VAL A 242 5.06 -2.49 -4.61
N LEU A 243 6.11 -2.90 -3.90
CA LEU A 243 7.38 -3.31 -4.51
C LEU A 243 7.15 -4.48 -5.49
N ASN A 244 6.30 -5.45 -5.11
CA ASN A 244 5.89 -6.53 -6.00
C ASN A 244 5.23 -6.02 -7.30
N GLU A 245 4.41 -4.97 -7.23
CA GLU A 245 3.70 -4.44 -8.41
C GLU A 245 4.62 -3.69 -9.40
N TRP A 246 5.77 -3.18 -8.95
CA TRP A 246 6.73 -2.47 -9.82
C TRP A 246 7.64 -3.40 -10.62
N GLN A 247 7.74 -4.67 -10.24
CA GLN A 247 8.58 -5.68 -10.89
C GLN A 247 8.37 -5.76 -12.41
N ALA A 248 7.12 -5.67 -12.87
CA ALA A 248 6.78 -5.81 -14.27
C ALA A 248 7.15 -4.57 -15.13
N ALA A 249 7.34 -3.40 -14.52
CA ALA A 249 7.63 -2.16 -15.27
C ALA A 249 9.06 -2.10 -15.81
N LEU A 250 10.01 -2.82 -15.18
CA LEU A 250 11.43 -2.81 -15.54
C LEU A 250 11.81 -3.89 -16.57
N GLY A 251 10.83 -4.59 -17.15
CA GLY A 251 11.06 -5.57 -18.22
C GLY A 251 11.79 -6.84 -17.77
N GLN A 252 11.83 -7.12 -16.47
CA GLN A 252 12.46 -8.32 -15.92
C GLN A 252 11.62 -9.58 -16.18
N ALA A 253 12.31 -10.72 -16.24
CA ALA A 253 11.66 -12.00 -16.44
C ALA A 253 10.68 -12.31 -15.30
N LYS A 254 9.54 -12.91 -15.66
CA LYS A 254 8.50 -13.32 -14.70
C LYS A 254 9.11 -14.23 -13.63
N GLY A 255 9.17 -13.76 -12.39
CA GLY A 255 9.68 -14.50 -11.24
C GLY A 255 10.95 -13.93 -10.59
N GLU A 256 11.67 -13.02 -11.25
CA GLU A 256 12.87 -12.38 -10.70
C GLU A 256 12.51 -11.08 -9.96
N ARG A 257 12.47 -11.13 -8.63
CA ARG A 257 12.12 -9.98 -7.78
C ARG A 257 13.37 -9.14 -7.55
N TRP A 258 13.63 -8.16 -8.43
CA TRP A 258 14.79 -7.28 -8.27
C TRP A 258 14.86 -6.61 -6.90
N PHE A 259 13.72 -6.24 -6.31
CA PHE A 259 13.70 -5.59 -5.00
C PHE A 259 14.00 -6.54 -3.84
N ASP A 260 14.06 -7.86 -4.05
CA ASP A 260 14.56 -8.78 -3.04
C ASP A 260 16.11 -8.70 -2.96
N ASP A 261 16.79 -8.22 -4.00
CA ASP A 261 18.21 -7.86 -3.93
C ASP A 261 18.36 -6.37 -3.52
N PRO A 262 18.84 -6.07 -2.30
CA PRO A 262 18.97 -4.69 -1.83
C PRO A 262 19.96 -3.87 -2.66
N TYR A 263 20.94 -4.51 -3.33
CA TYR A 263 21.87 -3.79 -4.19
C TYR A 263 21.19 -3.27 -5.45
N VAL A 264 20.32 -4.07 -6.05
CA VAL A 264 19.49 -3.65 -7.19
C VAL A 264 18.43 -2.65 -6.74
N THR A 265 17.84 -2.85 -5.56
CA THR A 265 16.89 -1.89 -4.96
C THR A 265 17.45 -0.47 -4.91
N VAL A 266 18.70 -0.32 -4.45
CA VAL A 266 19.37 0.98 -4.34
C VAL A 266 19.55 1.67 -5.70
N GLU A 267 19.70 0.92 -6.79
CA GLU A 267 19.85 1.50 -8.14
C GLU A 267 18.55 2.13 -8.67
N HIS A 268 17.41 1.79 -8.05
CA HIS A 268 16.08 2.23 -8.48
C HIS A 268 15.44 3.25 -7.52
N LEU A 269 16.15 3.79 -6.53
CA LEU A 269 15.57 4.76 -5.58
C LEU A 269 15.02 6.02 -6.28
N GLY A 270 15.68 6.49 -7.34
CA GLY A 270 15.18 7.59 -8.17
C GLY A 270 13.90 7.24 -8.92
N ASP A 271 13.80 6.02 -9.46
CA ASP A 271 12.60 5.52 -10.15
C ASP A 271 11.41 5.46 -9.19
N MET A 272 11.64 4.99 -7.94
CA MET A 272 10.63 4.95 -6.89
C MET A 272 10.21 6.36 -6.44
N TRP A 273 11.16 7.28 -6.27
CA TRP A 273 10.84 8.67 -5.95
C TRP A 273 10.00 9.32 -7.06
N GLY A 274 10.41 9.14 -8.32
CA GLY A 274 9.67 9.62 -9.48
C GLY A 274 8.26 9.02 -9.59
N PHE A 275 8.09 7.75 -9.20
CA PHE A 275 6.76 7.15 -9.08
C PHE A 275 5.87 7.88 -8.06
N PHE A 276 6.44 8.31 -6.94
CA PHE A 276 5.69 8.96 -5.87
C PHE A 276 5.44 10.46 -6.14
N ALA A 277 6.48 11.21 -6.43
CA ALA A 277 6.44 12.67 -6.57
C ALA A 277 6.10 13.14 -8.00
N GLY A 278 6.31 12.29 -9.01
CA GLY A 278 6.27 12.67 -10.43
C GLY A 278 7.63 13.18 -10.92
N LEU A 279 7.70 13.59 -12.19
CA LEU A 279 8.95 14.05 -12.83
C LEU A 279 8.87 15.55 -13.16
N ALA A 280 9.94 16.30 -12.92
CA ALA A 280 9.88 17.76 -12.99
C ALA A 280 9.74 18.34 -14.42
N ASP A 281 10.22 17.64 -15.45
CA ASP A 281 10.26 18.12 -16.85
C ASP A 281 9.04 17.65 -17.67
N GLU A 282 7.89 17.57 -17.00
CA GLU A 282 6.60 17.04 -17.48
C GLU A 282 5.94 17.81 -18.65
N HIS A 283 6.52 18.93 -19.13
CA HIS A 283 5.86 19.75 -20.15
C HIS A 283 5.70 19.06 -21.52
N ASP A 284 6.46 17.98 -21.82
CA ASP A 284 6.51 17.41 -23.17
C ASP A 284 6.28 15.88 -23.32
N LEU A 285 6.14 15.07 -22.26
CA LEU A 285 6.30 13.60 -22.42
C LEU A 285 5.07 12.70 -22.31
N ALA A 286 3.97 13.08 -21.65
CA ALA A 286 2.65 12.46 -21.90
C ALA A 286 1.53 13.11 -21.07
N PRO A 287 0.35 13.38 -21.66
CA PRO A 287 -0.88 13.68 -20.91
C PRO A 287 -1.46 12.46 -20.15
N GLU A 288 -0.90 11.26 -20.37
CA GLU A 288 -1.29 10.02 -19.71
C GLU A 288 -0.77 9.99 -18.26
N SER A 289 -1.60 9.48 -17.35
CA SER A 289 -1.49 9.50 -15.88
C SER A 289 -0.21 8.96 -15.25
N THR A 290 0.73 8.41 -16.02
CA THR A 290 1.88 7.65 -15.50
C THR A 290 3.07 8.49 -15.06
N TYR A 291 3.14 9.77 -15.45
CA TYR A 291 4.29 10.63 -15.14
C TYR A 291 4.06 11.59 -13.98
N ARG A 292 2.82 11.75 -13.52
CA ARG A 292 2.41 12.78 -12.56
C ARG A 292 2.68 12.44 -11.09
N GLY A 293 3.25 11.26 -10.83
CA GLY A 293 3.46 10.73 -9.50
C GLY A 293 2.18 10.22 -8.84
N TRP A 294 2.31 9.42 -7.79
CA TRP A 294 1.21 9.02 -6.92
C TRP A 294 0.58 10.20 -6.19
N MET A 295 1.39 11.21 -5.86
CA MET A 295 1.00 12.41 -5.13
C MET A 295 1.58 13.66 -5.78
N ARG A 296 0.77 14.72 -5.85
CA ARG A 296 1.14 15.98 -6.50
C ARG A 296 0.47 17.17 -5.84
N LEU A 297 1.27 18.15 -5.42
CA LEU A 297 0.75 19.45 -4.99
C LEU A 297 0.58 20.36 -6.20
N THR A 298 -0.63 20.89 -6.40
CA THR A 298 -0.99 21.67 -7.58
C THR A 298 -1.20 23.16 -7.25
N THR A 299 -1.21 24.02 -8.26
CA THR A 299 -1.62 25.43 -8.11
C THR A 299 -3.04 25.62 -8.65
N PRO A 300 -3.97 26.19 -7.87
CA PRO A 300 -5.34 26.47 -8.32
C PRO A 300 -5.41 27.17 -9.66
N ASN A 301 -6.21 26.61 -10.57
CA ASN A 301 -6.55 27.26 -11.83
C ASN A 301 -8.03 27.68 -11.79
N ARG A 302 -8.29 28.99 -11.69
CA ARG A 302 -9.65 29.55 -11.63
C ARG A 302 -10.50 29.24 -12.86
N HIS A 303 -9.87 28.88 -13.99
CA HIS A 303 -10.55 28.54 -15.24
C HIS A 303 -10.77 27.04 -15.44
N ASP A 304 -10.31 26.20 -14.50
CA ASP A 304 -10.45 24.76 -14.59
C ASP A 304 -10.95 24.18 -13.26
N SER A 305 -12.12 23.55 -13.25
CA SER A 305 -12.63 22.87 -12.04
C SER A 305 -11.98 21.50 -11.80
N ARG A 306 -11.26 20.95 -12.77
CA ARG A 306 -10.60 19.63 -12.65
C ARG A 306 -9.18 19.78 -12.11
N ARG A 307 -9.03 19.57 -10.79
CA ARG A 307 -7.73 19.59 -10.09
C ARG A 307 -6.66 18.69 -10.70
N SER A 308 -7.05 17.57 -11.28
CA SER A 308 -6.12 16.70 -12.00
C SER A 308 -5.44 17.40 -13.17
N ARG A 309 -6.02 18.44 -13.76
CA ARG A 309 -5.43 19.23 -14.85
C ARG A 309 -4.70 20.49 -14.39
N TRP A 310 -4.72 20.79 -13.10
CA TRP A 310 -4.02 21.96 -12.56
C TRP A 310 -2.50 21.82 -12.72
N PRO A 311 -1.79 22.94 -12.93
CA PRO A 311 -0.33 22.93 -13.02
C PRO A 311 0.28 22.47 -11.69
N THR A 312 1.44 21.84 -11.77
CA THR A 312 2.22 21.45 -10.58
C THR A 312 2.74 22.69 -9.87
N SER A 313 2.61 22.73 -8.54
CA SER A 313 3.11 23.84 -7.73
C SER A 313 4.63 23.99 -7.89
N PRO A 314 5.19 25.21 -7.98
CA PRO A 314 6.63 25.42 -7.99
C PRO A 314 7.34 24.75 -6.81
N LEU A 315 6.69 24.71 -5.64
CA LEU A 315 7.20 24.02 -4.47
C LEU A 315 7.31 22.51 -4.69
N TRP A 316 6.32 21.92 -5.36
CA TRP A 316 6.34 20.49 -5.69
C TRP A 316 7.35 20.14 -6.77
N GLN A 317 7.64 21.05 -7.70
CA GLN A 317 8.72 20.87 -8.68
C GLN A 317 10.08 20.73 -8.00
N VAL A 318 10.30 21.36 -6.83
CA VAL A 318 11.50 21.13 -6.01
C VAL A 318 11.52 19.71 -5.47
N VAL A 319 10.40 19.21 -4.94
CA VAL A 319 10.25 17.82 -4.47
C VAL A 319 10.53 16.82 -5.60
N GLN A 320 10.02 17.07 -6.81
CA GLN A 320 10.23 16.21 -7.99
C GLN A 320 11.69 16.12 -8.45
N ARG A 321 12.54 17.08 -8.09
CA ARG A 321 13.94 17.16 -8.52
C ARG A 321 14.93 16.53 -7.55
N VAL A 322 14.48 15.96 -6.45
CA VAL A 322 15.37 15.35 -5.45
C VAL A 322 16.13 14.17 -6.07
N PRO A 323 17.48 14.19 -6.08
CA PRO A 323 18.27 13.17 -6.75
C PRO A 323 18.52 11.98 -5.81
N PHE A 324 17.76 10.90 -5.98
CA PHE A 324 17.97 9.64 -5.25
C PHE A 324 18.92 8.65 -5.96
N SER A 325 19.21 8.87 -7.25
CA SER A 325 20.11 8.04 -8.05
C SER A 325 20.83 8.89 -9.09
N GLU A 326 21.96 8.40 -9.59
CA GLU A 326 22.63 9.00 -10.75
C GLU A 326 21.80 8.73 -12.01
N GLY A 327 21.37 9.78 -12.70
CA GLY A 327 20.64 9.70 -13.95
C GLY A 327 19.14 10.04 -13.84
N MET A 328 18.47 9.99 -14.98
CA MET A 328 17.05 10.31 -15.07
C MET A 328 16.20 9.14 -14.56
N PRO A 329 15.26 9.37 -13.63
CA PRO A 329 14.33 8.34 -13.20
C PRO A 329 13.56 7.72 -14.36
N LYS A 330 13.45 6.40 -14.36
CA LYS A 330 12.61 5.62 -15.26
C LYS A 330 11.19 5.58 -14.70
N PRO A 331 10.15 5.81 -15.52
CA PRO A 331 8.78 5.73 -15.06
C PRO A 331 8.42 4.31 -14.62
N LEU A 332 8.11 4.13 -13.34
CA LEU A 332 7.52 2.89 -12.85
C LEU A 332 6.01 2.90 -13.14
N LYS A 333 5.48 1.74 -13.55
CA LYS A 333 4.04 1.53 -13.69
C LYS A 333 3.62 0.46 -12.70
N ARG A 334 2.52 0.70 -11.99
CA ARG A 334 1.88 -0.34 -11.21
C ARG A 334 1.27 -1.36 -12.15
N VAL A 335 1.82 -2.56 -12.16
CA VAL A 335 1.15 -3.71 -12.78
C VAL A 335 0.55 -4.49 -11.63
N ARG A 336 -0.74 -4.27 -11.41
CA ARG A 336 -1.48 -5.14 -10.50
C ARG A 336 -1.51 -6.53 -11.13
N GLU A 337 -0.98 -7.51 -10.42
CA GLU A 337 -1.33 -8.89 -10.74
C GLU A 337 -2.85 -8.98 -10.62
N ALA A 338 -3.53 -9.18 -11.75
CA ALA A 338 -4.95 -9.48 -11.75
C ALA A 338 -5.13 -10.78 -10.96
N LYS A 339 -5.47 -10.65 -9.68
CA LYS A 339 -6.03 -11.75 -8.92
C LYS A 339 -7.38 -12.04 -9.58
N PRO A 340 -7.62 -13.26 -10.07
CA PRO A 340 -8.94 -13.61 -10.55
C PRO A 340 -9.91 -13.47 -9.38
N ASP A 341 -10.75 -12.44 -9.44
CA ASP A 341 -11.86 -12.25 -8.52
C ASP A 341 -13.02 -13.09 -9.06
N LEU A 342 -13.23 -14.25 -8.45
CA LEU A 342 -14.30 -15.16 -8.86
C LEU A 342 -15.66 -14.48 -8.70
N SER A 343 -15.85 -13.65 -7.67
CA SER A 343 -17.10 -12.91 -7.46
C SER A 343 -17.35 -11.90 -8.57
N GLN A 344 -16.31 -11.19 -9.02
CA GLN A 344 -16.42 -10.31 -10.18
C GLN A 344 -16.75 -11.10 -11.46
N LEU A 345 -16.09 -12.24 -11.68
CA LEU A 345 -16.34 -13.09 -12.83
C LEU A 345 -17.78 -13.64 -12.81
N ASP A 346 -18.27 -14.06 -11.65
CA ASP A 346 -19.64 -14.57 -11.45
C ASP A 346 -20.67 -13.47 -11.71
N ALA A 347 -20.40 -12.23 -11.27
CA ALA A 347 -21.25 -11.07 -11.57
C ALA A 347 -21.29 -10.76 -13.07
N GLU A 348 -20.15 -10.84 -13.77
CA GLU A 348 -20.08 -10.68 -15.22
C GLU A 348 -20.85 -11.79 -15.95
N ILE A 349 -20.72 -13.05 -15.51
CA ILE A 349 -21.48 -14.19 -16.02
C ILE A 349 -22.98 -13.98 -15.83
N LEU A 350 -23.41 -13.55 -14.65
CA LEU A 350 -24.81 -13.22 -14.37
C LEU A 350 -25.32 -12.10 -15.29
N GLY A 351 -24.54 -11.04 -15.50
CA GLY A 351 -24.87 -9.96 -16.43
C GLY A 351 -25.05 -10.45 -17.88
N MET A 352 -24.20 -11.40 -18.31
CA MET A 352 -24.35 -12.06 -19.62
C MET A 352 -25.64 -12.90 -19.69
N PHE A 353 -25.98 -13.64 -18.63
CA PHE A 353 -27.24 -14.40 -18.57
C PHE A 353 -28.46 -13.48 -18.61
N ILE A 354 -28.46 -12.37 -17.87
CA ILE A 354 -29.54 -11.36 -17.91
C ILE A 354 -29.71 -10.81 -19.33
N THR A 355 -28.61 -10.44 -19.98
CA THR A 355 -28.63 -9.91 -21.36
C THR A 355 -29.19 -10.94 -22.34
N ARG A 356 -28.78 -12.20 -22.22
CA ARG A 356 -29.28 -13.30 -23.04
C ARG A 356 -30.77 -13.56 -22.80
N ALA A 357 -31.21 -13.58 -21.54
CA ALA A 357 -32.62 -13.74 -21.16
C ALA A 357 -33.48 -12.64 -21.77
N MET A 358 -33.01 -11.38 -21.70
CA MET A 358 -33.68 -10.22 -22.31
C MET A 358 -33.84 -10.41 -23.83
N LEU A 359 -32.76 -10.76 -24.54
CA LEU A 359 -32.81 -10.97 -25.99
C LEU A 359 -33.78 -12.10 -26.34
N ARG A 360 -33.68 -13.24 -25.65
CA ARG A 360 -34.55 -14.39 -25.91
C ARG A 360 -36.01 -14.11 -25.57
N GLY A 361 -36.30 -13.44 -24.46
CA GLY A 361 -37.65 -12.99 -24.10
C GLY A 361 -38.24 -12.07 -25.17
N THR A 362 -37.42 -11.18 -25.75
CA THR A 362 -37.82 -10.32 -26.87
C THR A 362 -38.15 -11.14 -28.14
N TYR A 363 -37.36 -12.18 -28.45
CA TYR A 363 -37.57 -13.00 -29.65
C TYR A 363 -38.65 -14.08 -29.52
N LEU A 364 -38.79 -14.71 -28.34
CA LEU A 364 -39.65 -15.87 -28.11
C LEU A 364 -40.93 -15.57 -27.32
N GLN A 365 -41.10 -14.33 -26.83
CA GLN A 365 -42.23 -13.92 -25.99
C GLN A 365 -42.43 -14.82 -24.75
N GLN A 366 -41.33 -15.31 -24.18
CA GLN A 366 -41.33 -16.15 -22.99
C GLN A 366 -40.85 -15.34 -21.77
N PRO A 367 -41.32 -15.70 -20.55
CA PRO A 367 -40.81 -15.08 -19.32
C PRO A 367 -39.31 -15.36 -19.16
N ALA A 368 -38.57 -14.34 -18.73
CA ALA A 368 -37.14 -14.42 -18.46
C ALA A 368 -36.91 -15.06 -17.08
N GLU A 369 -36.75 -16.38 -17.04
CA GLU A 369 -36.42 -17.13 -15.83
C GLU A 369 -34.96 -17.60 -15.90
N LEU A 370 -34.16 -17.28 -14.88
CA LEU A 370 -32.73 -17.64 -14.83
C LEU A 370 -32.51 -19.14 -14.99
N ALA A 371 -33.30 -19.97 -14.29
CA ALA A 371 -33.18 -21.43 -14.35
C ALA A 371 -33.32 -21.99 -15.78
N ARG A 372 -34.26 -21.47 -16.57
CA ARG A 372 -34.45 -21.87 -17.98
C ARG A 372 -33.33 -21.39 -18.88
N GLU A 373 -32.71 -20.26 -18.56
CA GLU A 373 -31.54 -19.79 -19.31
C GLU A 373 -30.30 -20.61 -19.02
N MET A 374 -30.13 -21.05 -17.77
CA MET A 374 -29.06 -21.96 -17.38
C MET A 374 -29.23 -23.32 -18.06
N GLU A 375 -30.42 -23.92 -18.03
CA GLU A 375 -30.73 -25.19 -18.72
C GLU A 375 -30.44 -25.10 -20.23
N ALA A 376 -30.99 -24.07 -20.90
CA ALA A 376 -30.75 -23.88 -22.34
C ALA A 376 -29.31 -23.45 -22.67
N PHE A 377 -28.51 -23.02 -21.68
CA PHE A 377 -27.08 -22.77 -21.85
C PHE A 377 -26.29 -24.06 -21.68
N GLU A 378 -26.62 -24.87 -20.67
CA GLU A 378 -26.05 -26.20 -20.45
C GLU A 378 -26.20 -27.08 -21.69
N ASP A 379 -27.41 -27.20 -22.25
CA ASP A 379 -27.66 -27.98 -23.47
C ASP A 379 -26.73 -27.56 -24.62
N ARG A 380 -26.61 -26.25 -24.84
CA ARG A 380 -25.75 -25.69 -25.90
C ARG A 380 -24.27 -25.90 -25.61
N MET A 381 -23.85 -25.77 -24.36
CA MET A 381 -22.47 -26.02 -23.96
C MET A 381 -22.10 -27.48 -24.14
N CYS A 382 -23.01 -28.42 -23.86
CA CYS A 382 -22.81 -29.84 -24.15
C CYS A 382 -22.64 -30.10 -25.65
N GLU A 383 -23.44 -29.47 -26.51
CA GLU A 383 -23.29 -29.55 -27.97
C GLU A 383 -21.97 -28.93 -28.46
N GLU A 384 -21.56 -27.78 -27.92
CA GLU A 384 -20.30 -27.12 -28.28
C GLU A 384 -19.08 -27.90 -27.77
N GLU A 385 -19.12 -28.43 -26.55
CA GLU A 385 -18.05 -29.25 -25.99
C GLU A 385 -17.87 -30.52 -26.83
N ALA A 386 -18.96 -31.18 -27.23
CA ALA A 386 -18.92 -32.36 -28.09
C ALA A 386 -18.34 -32.09 -29.49
N SER A 387 -18.40 -30.84 -29.97
CA SER A 387 -18.04 -30.49 -31.35
C SER A 387 -16.71 -29.72 -31.51
N LYS A 388 -16.25 -28.97 -30.51
CA LYS A 388 -15.16 -27.98 -30.68
C LYS A 388 -14.02 -28.07 -29.67
N ILE A 389 -14.25 -28.66 -28.50
CA ILE A 389 -13.27 -28.61 -27.41
C ILE A 389 -12.72 -30.02 -27.20
N ALA A 390 -11.41 -30.18 -27.00
CA ALA A 390 -10.77 -31.45 -26.63
C ALA A 390 -11.16 -31.94 -25.20
N GLY A 391 -12.38 -31.60 -24.74
CA GLY A 391 -12.86 -31.65 -23.37
C GLY A 391 -12.53 -30.37 -22.60
N PHE A 392 -13.50 -29.86 -21.83
CA PHE A 392 -13.38 -28.63 -21.04
C PHE A 392 -12.11 -28.60 -20.20
N GLY A 393 -11.78 -29.72 -19.54
CA GLY A 393 -10.57 -29.82 -18.73
C GLY A 393 -9.26 -29.64 -19.51
N GLU A 394 -9.20 -30.06 -20.78
CA GLU A 394 -8.01 -29.83 -21.62
C GLU A 394 -7.90 -28.36 -22.03
N ALA A 395 -9.01 -27.71 -22.39
CA ALA A 395 -9.03 -26.27 -22.67
C ALA A 395 -8.64 -25.42 -21.46
N VAL A 396 -9.09 -25.78 -20.25
CA VAL A 396 -8.66 -25.13 -19.01
C VAL A 396 -7.15 -25.29 -18.82
N ARG A 397 -6.60 -26.49 -19.03
CA ARG A 397 -5.15 -26.73 -18.93
C ARG A 397 -4.36 -25.96 -19.98
N GLU A 398 -4.83 -25.93 -21.21
CA GLU A 398 -4.20 -25.18 -22.30
C GLU A 398 -4.19 -23.67 -21.99
N ARG A 399 -5.31 -23.11 -21.55
CA ARG A 399 -5.38 -21.71 -21.09
C ARG A 399 -4.47 -21.44 -19.90
N ALA A 400 -4.42 -22.35 -18.92
CA ALA A 400 -3.52 -22.22 -17.78
C ALA A 400 -2.04 -22.25 -18.21
N ARG A 401 -1.66 -23.12 -19.17
CA ARG A 401 -0.31 -23.14 -19.76
C ARG A 401 0.01 -21.84 -20.50
N MET A 402 -0.91 -21.36 -21.34
CA MET A 402 -0.74 -20.08 -22.05
C MET A 402 -0.60 -18.89 -21.09
N GLY A 403 -1.35 -18.90 -19.97
CA GLY A 403 -1.23 -17.89 -18.92
C GLY A 403 -0.04 -18.06 -17.98
N GLY A 404 0.75 -19.13 -18.13
CA GLY A 404 1.82 -19.50 -17.21
C GLY A 404 1.33 -19.62 -15.77
N LYS A 405 0.11 -20.15 -15.57
CA LYS A 405 -0.51 -20.43 -14.27
C LYS A 405 -0.26 -21.91 -13.93
N LYS A 406 -0.10 -22.22 -12.64
CA LYS A 406 -0.01 -23.61 -12.19
C LYS A 406 -1.30 -24.33 -12.58
N LEU A 407 -1.17 -25.54 -13.12
CA LEU A 407 -2.34 -26.37 -13.42
C LEU A 407 -3.07 -26.68 -12.11
N PRO A 408 -4.41 -26.63 -12.07
CA PRO A 408 -5.16 -27.07 -10.90
C PRO A 408 -4.77 -28.51 -10.55
N TYR A 409 -4.61 -28.80 -9.26
CA TYR A 409 -4.22 -30.12 -8.77
C TYR A 409 -5.12 -31.18 -9.40
N HIS A 410 -4.50 -32.14 -10.10
CA HIS A 410 -5.17 -33.38 -10.44
C HIS A 410 -5.36 -34.14 -9.14
N THR A 411 -6.53 -34.02 -8.49
CA THR A 411 -7.09 -35.23 -7.91
C THR A 411 -7.41 -36.10 -9.12
N PRO A 412 -6.81 -37.29 -9.27
CA PRO A 412 -7.30 -38.24 -10.25
C PRO A 412 -8.76 -38.47 -9.88
N LEU A 413 -9.69 -37.87 -10.63
CA LEU A 413 -11.07 -38.30 -10.58
C LEU A 413 -11.02 -39.74 -11.05
N GLU A 414 -11.04 -40.67 -10.10
CA GLU A 414 -11.57 -42.00 -10.35
C GLU A 414 -13.01 -41.76 -10.79
N LEU A 415 -13.20 -41.53 -12.10
CA LEU A 415 -14.52 -41.44 -12.68
C LEU A 415 -15.25 -42.70 -12.21
N PRO A 416 -16.39 -42.59 -11.49
CA PRO A 416 -17.12 -43.76 -11.05
C PRO A 416 -17.34 -44.61 -12.30
N LYS A 417 -16.76 -45.81 -12.28
CA LYS A 417 -16.78 -46.72 -13.44
C LYS A 417 -18.23 -46.78 -13.89
N ARG A 418 -18.54 -46.22 -15.07
CA ARG A 418 -19.90 -46.26 -15.63
C ARG A 418 -20.36 -47.71 -15.49
N PRO A 419 -21.49 -47.97 -14.80
CA PRO A 419 -21.98 -49.34 -14.65
C PRO A 419 -22.04 -49.92 -16.06
N ARG A 420 -21.29 -51.00 -16.30
CA ARG A 420 -21.24 -51.67 -17.60
C ARG A 420 -22.69 -51.94 -18.00
N GLY A 421 -23.17 -51.18 -18.99
CA GLY A 421 -24.52 -51.33 -19.50
C GLY A 421 -24.75 -52.80 -19.81
N ARG A 422 -25.87 -53.35 -19.33
CA ARG A 422 -26.28 -54.70 -19.70
C ARG A 422 -26.24 -54.80 -21.22
N PRO A 423 -25.61 -55.84 -21.79
CA PRO A 423 -25.57 -56.01 -23.24
C PRO A 423 -27.00 -56.02 -23.76
N ALA A 424 -27.26 -55.22 -24.79
CA ALA A 424 -28.54 -55.20 -25.49
C ALA A 424 -28.87 -56.63 -25.93
N LYS A 425 -29.91 -57.22 -25.33
CA LYS A 425 -30.52 -58.44 -25.88
C LYS A 425 -31.06 -58.06 -27.26
N ARG A 426 -30.41 -58.60 -28.30
CA ARG A 426 -30.96 -58.66 -29.66
C ARG A 426 -32.36 -59.29 -29.56
N LEU A 427 -33.40 -58.49 -29.76
CA LEU A 427 -34.67 -58.98 -30.26
C LEU A 427 -34.51 -59.13 -31.77
N ALA A 428 -34.03 -60.30 -32.18
CA ALA A 428 -34.24 -60.85 -33.50
C ALA A 428 -34.77 -62.27 -33.27
N ASP A 429 -35.72 -62.67 -34.11
CA ASP A 429 -36.45 -63.95 -34.13
C ASP A 429 -37.77 -63.96 -33.37
N PHE A 430 -38.84 -63.57 -34.06
CA PHE A 430 -40.04 -64.40 -34.19
C PHE A 430 -40.81 -63.96 -35.45
N GLY A 431 -40.42 -64.54 -36.59
CA GLY A 431 -41.24 -64.62 -37.79
C GLY A 431 -41.81 -66.03 -37.93
N GLU A 432 -43.10 -66.09 -38.29
CA GLU A 432 -43.74 -67.09 -39.16
C GLU A 432 -43.81 -68.59 -38.75
N SER A 433 -45.01 -69.06 -38.44
CA SER A 433 -45.61 -70.27 -39.04
C SER A 433 -47.15 -70.14 -38.94
N LYS A 434 -47.85 -69.92 -40.06
CA LYS A 434 -48.54 -70.91 -40.93
C LYS A 434 -49.63 -71.72 -40.23
N GLY A 435 -50.82 -71.65 -40.81
CA GLY A 435 -52.05 -72.28 -40.31
C GLY A 435 -52.25 -73.74 -40.70
N ALA A 436 -53.32 -74.28 -40.11
CA ALA A 436 -54.24 -75.29 -40.62
C ALA A 436 -55.56 -75.13 -39.86
#